data_AF-A0A7V9I9J9-F1
#
_entry.id   AF-A0A7V9I9J9-F1
#
_cell.length_a   1.000
_cell.length_b   1.000
_cell.length_c   1.000
_cell.angle_alpha   90.00
_cell.angle_beta   90.00
_cell.angle_gamma   90.00
#
_symmetry.space_group_name_H-M   'P 1'
#
loop_
_entity.id
_entity.type
_entity.pdbx_description
1 polymer ?
#
loop_
_entity_poly.entity_id
_entity_poly.type
_entity_poly.pdbx_seq_one_letter_code
_entity_poly.pdbx_strand_id
1 'polypeptide(L)' 'MNFTHQRLICVDCMNGYLFPAEEQQAHADAGQSGPISRCPDCTTSRAAIQAARAAAPVVASKRRY' A
#
# COMPACT_ATOMS: atom_id res chain seq x y z
N MET A 1 3.18 2.77 -23.05
CA MET A 1 3.90 2.03 -22.00
C MET A 1 3.71 0.55 -22.27
N ASN A 2 4.77 -0.26 -22.26
CA ASN A 2 4.65 -1.70 -22.47
C ASN A 2 4.55 -2.40 -21.10
N PHE A 3 3.31 -2.68 -20.67
CA PHE A 3 3.07 -3.34 -19.39
C PHE A 3 3.37 -4.83 -19.52
N THR A 4 4.33 -5.30 -18.74
CA THR A 4 4.77 -6.69 -18.74
C THR A 4 4.83 -7.19 -17.32
N HIS A 5 4.51 -8.46 -17.10
CA HIS A 5 4.64 -9.07 -15.79
C HIS A 5 6.09 -8.93 -15.30
N GLN A 6 6.27 -8.22 -14.20
CA GLN A 6 7.59 -7.98 -13.62
C GLN A 6 7.65 -8.59 -12.23
N ARG A 7 8.77 -9.22 -11.90
CA ARG A 7 9.05 -9.58 -10.50
C ARG A 7 9.77 -8.42 -9.83
N LEU A 8 9.15 -7.90 -8.77
CA LEU A 8 9.69 -6.82 -7.96
C LEU A 8 10.03 -7.33 -6.57
N ILE A 9 10.93 -6.63 -5.89
CA ILE A 9 11.30 -6.92 -4.50
C ILE A 9 10.52 -5.94 -3.61
N CYS A 10 9.79 -6.47 -2.64
CA CYS A 10 9.06 -5.63 -1.70
C CYS A 10 10.04 -4.90 -0.76
N VAL A 11 9.89 -3.59 -0.61
CA VAL A 11 10.74 -2.79 0.29
C VAL A 11 10.51 -3.07 1.79
N ASP A 12 9.37 -3.68 2.15
CA ASP A 12 8.98 -3.93 3.55
C ASP A 12 9.40 -5.34 3.98
N CYS A 13 9.05 -6.39 3.23
CA CYS A 13 9.37 -7.79 3.58
C CYS A 13 10.54 -8.39 2.80
N MET A 14 11.13 -7.65 1.85
CA MET A 14 12.21 -8.10 0.96
C MET A 14 11.91 -9.35 0.12
N ASN A 15 10.65 -9.81 0.07
CA ASN A 15 10.25 -10.92 -0.77
C ASN A 15 9.99 -10.47 -2.21
N GLY A 16 10.30 -11.36 -3.16
CA GLY A 16 9.93 -11.18 -4.55
C GLY A 16 8.43 -11.42 -4.77
N TYR A 17 7.75 -10.49 -5.41
CA TYR A 17 6.34 -10.64 -5.79
C TYR A 17 6.13 -10.33 -7.28
N LEU A 18 5.04 -10.86 -7.82
CA LEU A 18 4.64 -10.61 -9.19
C LEU A 18 3.85 -9.30 -9.25
N PHE A 19 4.31 -8.37 -10.07
CA PHE A 19 3.59 -7.15 -10.41
C PHE A 19 3.02 -7.32 -11.83
N PRO A 20 1.73 -7.67 -11.94
CA PRO A 20 1.14 -8.02 -13.22
C PRO A 20 0.92 -6.79 -14.10
N ALA A 21 0.87 -7.02 -15.42
CA ALA A 21 0.71 -5.96 -16.41
C ALA A 21 -0.59 -5.15 -16.23
N GLU A 22 -1.67 -5.83 -15.83
CA GLU A 22 -2.97 -5.21 -15.54
C GLU A 22 -2.91 -4.20 -14.38
N GLU A 23 -2.19 -4.55 -13.32
CA GLU A 23 -2.02 -3.70 -12.13
C GLU A 23 -1.09 -2.53 -12.44
N GLN A 24 -0.05 -2.75 -13.25
CA GLN A 24 0.77 -1.66 -13.80
C GLN A 24 -0.06 -0.67 -14.63
N GLN A 25 -0.97 -1.19 -15.45
CA GLN A 25 -1.82 -0.37 -16.30
C GLN A 25 -2.81 0.45 -15.47
N ALA A 26 -3.48 -0.16 -14.48
CA ALA A 26 -4.38 0.55 -13.57
C ALA A 26 -3.64 1.62 -12.74
N HIS A 27 -2.40 1.33 -12.33
CA HIS A 27 -1.58 2.27 -11.57
C HIS A 27 -1.15 3.48 -12.43
N ALA A 28 -0.79 3.23 -13.69
CA ALA A 28 -0.48 4.29 -14.64
C ALA A 28 -1.71 5.14 -14.98
N ASP A 29 -2.89 4.52 -15.13
CA ASP A 29 -4.16 5.20 -15.39
C ASP A 29 -4.59 6.09 -14.21
N ALA A 30 -4.33 5.64 -12.98
CA ALA A 30 -4.52 6.44 -11.77
C ALA A 30 -3.54 7.63 -11.63
N GLY A 31 -2.67 7.87 -12.62
CA GLY A 31 -1.67 8.93 -12.61
C GLY A 31 -0.50 8.67 -11.66
N GLN A 32 -0.38 7.46 -11.12
CA GLN A 32 0.68 7.11 -10.20
C GLN A 32 1.92 6.67 -10.98
N SER A 33 2.97 7.48 -10.87
CA SER A 33 4.22 7.27 -11.59
C SER A 33 5.12 6.26 -10.85
N GLY A 34 5.41 5.13 -11.49
CA GLY A 34 6.38 4.14 -11.01
C GLY A 34 5.76 2.84 -10.47
N PRO A 35 6.57 1.78 -10.32
CA PRO A 35 6.09 0.52 -9.80
C PRO A 35 5.72 0.62 -8.32
N ILE A 36 4.63 -0.05 -7.93
CA ILE A 36 4.31 -0.26 -6.51
C ILE A 36 5.55 -0.90 -5.90
N SER A 37 6.10 -0.34 -4.83
CA SER A 37 7.32 -0.87 -4.18
C SER A 37 7.03 -1.90 -3.09
N ARG A 38 5.75 -2.10 -2.76
CA ARG A 38 5.26 -3.01 -1.72
C ARG A 38 4.43 -4.12 -2.33
N CYS A 39 4.56 -5.33 -1.80
CA CYS A 39 3.69 -6.43 -2.18
C CYS A 39 2.26 -6.20 -1.65
N PRO A 40 1.24 -6.85 -2.24
CA PRO A 40 -0.16 -6.72 -1.81
C PRO A 40 -0.38 -7.07 -0.34
N ASP A 41 0.40 -8.00 0.21
CA ASP A 41 0.30 -8.43 1.61
C ASP A 41 0.72 -7.32 2.59
N CYS A 42 1.89 -6.71 2.36
CA CYS A 42 2.37 -5.56 3.14
C CYS A 42 1.48 -4.33 2.95
N THR A 43 0.90 -4.16 1.76
CA THR A 43 -0.02 -3.05 1.45
C THR A 43 -1.32 -3.21 2.24
N THR A 44 -1.90 -4.41 2.25
CA THR A 44 -3.07 -4.77 3.05
C THR A 44 -2.81 -4.63 4.53
N SER A 45 -1.68 -5.14 5.03
CA SER A 45 -1.27 -5.01 6.43
C SER A 45 -1.16 -3.55 6.87
N ARG A 46 -0.55 -2.69 6.04
CA ARG A 46 -0.49 -1.25 6.29
C ARG A 46 -1.88 -0.60 6.26
N ALA A 47 -2.73 -0.98 5.31
CA ALA A 47 -4.10 -0.48 5.25
C ALA A 47 -4.88 -0.84 6.52
N ALA A 48 -4.74 -2.07 7.03
CA ALA A 48 -5.35 -2.53 8.27
C ALA A 48 -4.82 -1.74 9.49
N ILE A 49 -3.50 -1.53 9.60
CA ILE A 49 -2.89 -0.72 10.67
C ILE A 49 -3.41 0.72 10.62
N GLN A 50 -3.52 1.32 9.43
CA GLN A 50 -4.05 2.67 9.27
C GLN A 50 -5.54 2.76 9.62
N ALA A 51 -6.34 1.78 9.19
CA ALA A 51 -7.75 1.70 9.54
C ALA A 51 -7.95 1.56 11.06
N ALA A 52 -7.14 0.72 11.73
CA ALA A 52 -7.17 0.57 13.19
C ALA A 52 -6.81 1.88 13.92
N ARG A 53 -5.85 2.65 13.38
CA ARG A 53 -5.47 3.97 13.93
C ARG A 53 -6.54 5.03 13.68
N ALA A 54 -7.22 4.99 12.54
CA ALA A 54 -8.33 5.90 12.23
C ALA A 54 -9.59 5.59 13.05
N ALA A 55 -9.80 4.33 13.44
CA ALA A 55 -10.89 3.89 14.29
C ALA A 55 -10.65 4.10 15.80
N ALA A 56 -9.43 4.49 16.21
CA ALA A 56 -9.15 4.81 17.60
C ALA A 56 -9.89 6.10 17.98
N PRO A 57 -10.83 6.08 18.95
CA PRO A 57 -11.48 7.30 19.38
C PRO A 57 -10.43 8.21 19.98
N VAL A 58 -10.31 9.43 19.45
CA VAL A 58 -9.73 10.56 20.16
C VAL A 58 -10.54 10.74 21.44
N VAL A 59 -10.13 10.06 22.52
CA VAL A 59 -10.62 10.33 23.86
C VAL A 59 -10.18 11.73 24.18
N ALA A 60 -11.09 12.68 23.93
CA ALA A 60 -10.99 14.05 24.36
C ALA A 60 -10.80 14.05 25.87
N SER A 61 -9.55 14.21 26.29
CA SER A 61 -9.15 14.36 27.68
C SER A 61 -9.76 15.65 28.23
N LYS A 62 -10.96 15.54 28.82
CA LYS A 62 -11.52 16.56 29.70
C LYS A 62 -10.62 16.66 30.94
N ARG A 63 -9.60 17.53 30.87
CA ARG A 63 -8.99 18.10 32.07
C ARG A 63 -10.02 19.06 32.66
N ARG A 64 -10.73 18.59 33.69
CA ARG A 64 -11.36 19.47 34.66
C ARG A 64 -10.27 19.90 35.64
N TYR A 65 -10.04 21.19 35.76
CA TYR A 65 -9.39 21.83 36.90
C TYR A 65 -10.10 23.16 37.15
#